data_AF-Q6CTU0-F1
#
_entry.id   AF-Q6CTU0-F1
#
_cell.length_a   1.000
_cell.length_b   1.000
_cell.length_c   1.000
_cell.angle_alpha   90.00
_cell.angle_beta   90.00
_cell.angle_gamma   90.00
#
_symmetry.space_group_name_H-M   'P 1'
#
loop_
_entity.id
_entity.type
_entity.pdbx_description
1 polymer ?
#
loop_
_entity_poly.entity_id
_entity_poly.type
_entity_poly.pdbx_seq_one_letter_code
_entity_poly.pdbx_strand_id
1 'polypeptide(L)'
;MEYEQILFGLQPLLNAANPKDVPVQDVFLQSYITVLEQLAVHLRAESNRDLIRETGLLSQLLRVLNSFLDYAFQESSKRIQFLQISSELVRSIANCLVDNDANREVFWNGDCTKHNEFIDYYAGRILGLFDEEDYVVKLQLRTVVLISNLAMDNDTYYERAARRVAVPLFKLIISMKNVFLDEQYNLLVGTSFDLLCSFVDHKKFLSLVQLVSLSEVLIQVCKCIESTSNIAVCNSGEIDTSKNDAQIEEVEDEEEDTFLPSLVNNISHCILKTSEPEDYNFSDEVNTSILQHNLLTSLENLGSKEFDNQLIINREILSSIANVSSNKSYSNGKDVDISIKLLQCHKSSYAAASALIVISNYVSDAQKANEINKKLSYDIIVKSSTTIRDPIQFQGLLSLLRKLLKPDIIMFTPNETLAQLSQLLVICHDQSNYYQGLSPILEMLLQKLLAVSTAKTLTTMIAAVPRFTEVLSNRGIILSCQAIDKLAKKRDLESPLSVDLLAKKVFEYCKNITLDNLLQDPFTTFHILRSTGIYINETPTDEQDEVFDKYSDVIFKLLEASLSTKSSTETAAKAIWNNGRYLAGMVIASKCSTIPKEVKDIAHQCFQ
;
A
#
# COMPACT_ATOMS: atom_id res chain seq x y z
N MET A 1 34.22 -33.99 -4.78
CA MET A 1 33.18 -35.01 -4.93
C MET A 1 33.85 -36.27 -5.46
N GLU A 2 33.75 -37.39 -4.76
CA GLU A 2 34.25 -38.67 -5.28
C GLU A 2 33.23 -39.26 -6.26
N TYR A 3 33.18 -38.69 -7.47
CA TYR A 3 32.13 -38.93 -8.46
C TYR A 3 31.94 -40.41 -8.80
N GLU A 4 33.02 -41.18 -8.92
CA GLU A 4 32.98 -42.61 -9.22
C GLU A 4 32.30 -43.44 -8.12
N GLN A 5 32.51 -43.09 -6.85
CA GLN A 5 31.88 -43.78 -5.72
C GLN A 5 30.38 -43.50 -5.67
N ILE A 6 29.98 -42.25 -5.91
CA ILE A 6 28.56 -41.88 -6.00
C ILE A 6 27.90 -42.62 -7.16
N LEU A 7 28.53 -42.61 -8.34
CA LEU A 7 27.98 -43.28 -9.51
C LEU A 7 27.84 -44.79 -9.26
N PHE A 8 28.85 -45.42 -8.66
CA PHE A 8 28.82 -46.84 -8.30
C PHE A 8 27.69 -47.14 -7.29
N GLY A 9 27.55 -46.32 -6.25
CA GLY A 9 26.49 -46.47 -5.25
C GLY A 9 25.08 -46.27 -5.83
N LEU A 10 24.92 -45.43 -6.85
CA LEU A 10 23.65 -45.17 -7.52
C LEU A 10 23.37 -46.13 -8.69
N GLN A 11 24.32 -46.95 -9.13
CA GLN A 11 24.11 -47.89 -10.26
C GLN A 11 22.83 -48.71 -10.16
N PRO A 12 22.43 -49.27 -8.99
CA PRO A 12 21.19 -50.03 -8.88
C PRO A 12 19.94 -49.20 -9.21
N LEU A 13 19.96 -47.90 -8.93
CA LEU A 13 18.87 -46.98 -9.27
C LEU A 13 18.94 -46.53 -10.73
N LEU A 14 20.14 -46.15 -11.19
CA LEU A 14 20.36 -45.61 -12.52
C LEU A 14 20.17 -46.68 -13.62
N ASN A 15 20.55 -47.93 -13.36
CA ASN A 15 20.48 -48.99 -14.37
C ASN A 15 19.17 -49.80 -14.31
N ALA A 16 18.27 -49.51 -13.37
CA ALA A 16 16.99 -50.20 -13.27
C ALA A 16 16.14 -49.94 -14.53
N ALA A 17 15.73 -51.01 -15.19
CA ALA A 17 14.80 -50.96 -16.32
C ALA A 17 13.36 -50.71 -15.84
N ASN A 18 13.00 -51.24 -14.66
CA ASN A 18 11.74 -51.00 -13.99
C ASN A 18 11.96 -50.73 -12.50
N PRO A 19 11.26 -49.76 -11.89
CA PRO A 19 11.34 -49.51 -10.44
C PRO A 19 11.11 -50.75 -9.58
N LYS A 20 10.28 -51.70 -10.05
CA LYS A 20 9.99 -52.97 -9.36
C LYS A 20 11.22 -53.82 -9.07
N ASP A 21 12.23 -53.71 -9.92
CA ASP A 21 13.45 -54.52 -9.85
C ASP A 21 14.45 -53.99 -8.82
N VAL A 22 14.19 -52.80 -8.27
CA VAL A 22 15.05 -52.16 -7.26
C VAL A 22 14.76 -52.76 -5.87
N PRO A 23 15.76 -53.34 -5.18
CA PRO A 23 15.57 -53.85 -3.84
C PRO A 23 15.44 -52.69 -2.85
N VAL A 24 14.29 -52.57 -2.19
CA VAL A 24 13.97 -51.48 -1.24
C VAL A 24 13.77 -51.97 0.19
N GLN A 25 14.36 -53.12 0.55
CA GLN A 25 14.44 -53.53 1.95
C GLN A 25 15.34 -52.54 2.73
N ASP A 26 15.11 -52.40 4.04
CA ASP A 26 15.70 -51.35 4.87
C ASP A 26 17.21 -51.12 4.65
N VAL A 27 18.02 -52.18 4.56
CA VAL A 27 19.47 -52.06 4.35
C VAL A 27 19.81 -51.41 2.99
N PHE A 28 19.14 -51.82 1.91
CA PHE A 28 19.36 -51.24 0.58
C PHE A 28 18.80 -49.83 0.49
N LEU A 29 17.62 -49.60 1.05
CA LEU A 29 16.99 -48.29 1.12
C LEU A 29 17.89 -47.26 1.83
N GLN A 30 18.42 -47.60 3.01
CA GLN A 30 19.32 -46.71 3.75
C GLN A 30 20.62 -46.47 2.99
N SER A 31 21.16 -47.49 2.30
CA SER A 31 22.32 -47.32 1.43
C SER A 31 22.05 -46.32 0.31
N TYR A 32 20.90 -46.39 -0.36
CA TYR A 32 20.55 -45.45 -1.43
C TYR A 32 20.34 -44.03 -0.92
N ILE A 33 19.62 -43.87 0.20
CA ILE A 33 19.40 -42.58 0.84
C ILE A 33 20.75 -41.94 1.22
N THR A 34 21.67 -42.72 1.80
CA THR A 34 23.00 -42.22 2.19
C THR A 34 23.80 -41.73 0.99
N VAL A 35 23.80 -42.47 -0.13
CA VAL A 35 24.54 -42.07 -1.34
C VAL A 35 23.93 -40.83 -1.97
N LEU A 36 22.59 -40.74 -2.05
CA LEU A 36 21.90 -39.55 -2.55
C LEU A 36 22.09 -38.33 -1.64
N GLU A 37 22.19 -38.54 -0.33
CA GLU A 37 22.52 -37.48 0.61
C GLU A 37 23.92 -36.92 0.38
N GLN A 38 24.92 -37.79 0.24
CA GLN A 38 26.28 -37.36 -0.10
C GLN A 38 26.30 -36.59 -1.41
N LEU A 39 25.58 -37.07 -2.42
CA LEU A 39 25.43 -36.38 -3.69
C LEU A 39 24.83 -34.98 -3.52
N ALA A 40 23.71 -34.85 -2.80
CA ALA A 40 23.06 -33.57 -2.55
C ALA A 40 24.00 -32.57 -1.85
N VAL A 41 24.80 -33.02 -0.87
CA VAL A 41 25.79 -32.17 -0.20
C VAL A 41 26.88 -31.70 -1.16
N HIS A 42 27.42 -32.61 -1.98
CA HIS A 42 28.45 -32.24 -2.97
C HIS A 42 27.95 -31.26 -4.02
N LEU A 43 26.67 -31.31 -4.38
CA LEU A 43 26.04 -30.41 -5.34
C LEU A 43 25.88 -28.97 -4.87
N ARG A 44 26.20 -28.67 -3.61
CA ARG A 44 26.30 -27.29 -3.13
C ARG A 44 27.42 -26.51 -3.81
N ALA A 45 28.48 -27.18 -4.28
CA ALA A 45 29.58 -26.54 -5.00
C ALA A 45 29.28 -26.43 -6.51
N GLU A 46 29.46 -25.23 -7.07
CA GLU A 46 29.17 -24.88 -8.46
C GLU A 46 29.83 -25.82 -9.47
N SER A 47 31.12 -26.12 -9.32
CA SER A 47 31.86 -27.02 -10.21
C SER A 47 31.28 -28.44 -10.29
N ASN A 48 30.64 -28.92 -9.22
CA ASN A 48 29.98 -30.22 -9.23
C ASN A 48 28.62 -30.16 -9.95
N ARG A 49 27.93 -29.01 -9.94
CA ARG A 49 26.67 -28.80 -10.69
C ARG A 49 26.92 -28.89 -12.19
N ASP A 50 28.02 -28.32 -12.67
CA ASP A 50 28.42 -28.41 -14.07
C ASP A 50 28.87 -29.83 -14.46
N LEU A 51 29.67 -30.48 -13.61
CA LEU A 51 30.13 -31.85 -13.85
C LEU A 51 28.96 -32.82 -14.03
N ILE A 52 27.93 -32.75 -13.19
CA ILE A 52 26.75 -33.63 -13.28
C ILE A 52 25.94 -33.39 -14.56
N ARG A 53 25.94 -32.17 -15.10
CA ARG A 53 25.36 -31.87 -16.41
C ARG A 53 26.17 -32.51 -17.53
N GLU A 54 27.47 -32.27 -17.54
CA GLU A 54 28.39 -32.70 -18.60
C GLU A 54 28.47 -34.23 -18.71
N THR A 55 28.36 -34.94 -17.59
CA THR A 55 28.34 -36.41 -17.58
C THR A 55 26.97 -37.01 -17.92
N GLY A 56 25.92 -36.18 -18.06
CA GLY A 56 24.54 -36.61 -18.31
C GLY A 56 23.84 -37.21 -17.09
N LEU A 57 24.46 -37.17 -15.90
CA LEU A 57 23.89 -37.73 -14.69
C LEU A 57 22.60 -36.98 -14.29
N LEU A 58 22.50 -35.67 -14.49
CA LEU A 58 21.26 -34.92 -14.22
C LEU A 58 20.05 -35.49 -14.98
N SER A 59 20.20 -35.76 -16.28
CA SER A 59 19.14 -36.36 -17.10
C SER A 59 18.75 -37.76 -16.63
N GLN A 60 19.73 -38.54 -16.15
CA GLN A 60 19.44 -39.87 -15.57
C GLN A 60 18.70 -39.77 -14.25
N LEU A 61 19.07 -38.84 -13.37
CA LEU A 61 18.37 -38.59 -12.09
C LEU A 61 16.92 -38.16 -12.33
N LEU A 62 16.67 -37.27 -13.30
CA LEU A 62 15.31 -36.87 -13.70
C LEU A 62 14.47 -38.05 -14.20
N ARG A 63 15.05 -38.91 -15.05
CA ARG A 63 14.38 -40.12 -15.53
C ARG A 63 14.03 -41.07 -14.37
N VAL A 64 14.97 -41.32 -13.47
CA VAL A 64 14.76 -42.20 -12.30
C VAL A 64 13.70 -41.61 -11.38
N LEU A 65 13.75 -40.30 -11.11
CA LEU A 65 12.75 -39.60 -10.29
C LEU A 65 11.33 -39.80 -10.84
N ASN A 66 11.11 -39.50 -12.12
CA ASN A 66 9.78 -39.67 -12.73
C ASN A 66 9.30 -41.12 -12.65
N SER A 67 10.17 -42.08 -12.96
CA SER A 67 9.82 -43.51 -12.93
C SER A 67 9.48 -43.98 -11.51
N PHE A 68 10.20 -43.51 -10.50
CA PHE A 68 9.96 -43.90 -9.10
C PHE A 68 8.71 -43.24 -8.53
N LEU A 69 8.45 -41.98 -8.89
CA LEU A 69 7.21 -41.29 -8.54
C LEU A 69 6.00 -41.97 -9.19
N ASP A 70 6.09 -42.35 -10.48
CA ASP A 70 5.02 -43.09 -11.16
C ASP A 70 4.69 -44.37 -10.39
N TYR A 71 5.73 -45.15 -10.06
CA TYR A 71 5.57 -46.39 -9.33
C TYR A 71 4.96 -46.20 -7.93
N ALA A 72 5.47 -45.22 -7.17
CA ALA A 72 4.98 -44.90 -5.84
C ALA A 72 3.51 -44.47 -5.83
N PHE A 73 3.05 -43.79 -6.90
CA PHE A 73 1.69 -43.30 -7.01
C PHE A 73 0.70 -44.28 -7.65
N GLN A 74 1.17 -45.33 -8.34
CA GLN A 74 0.35 -46.37 -8.94
C GLN A 74 0.25 -47.65 -8.08
N GLU A 75 1.30 -48.00 -7.33
CA GLU A 75 1.39 -49.27 -6.60
C GLU A 75 1.59 -49.06 -5.09
N SER A 76 0.77 -49.71 -4.25
CA SER A 76 0.66 -49.35 -2.83
C SER A 76 1.63 -50.06 -1.89
N SER A 77 2.15 -51.23 -2.25
CA SER A 77 2.86 -52.12 -1.31
C SER A 77 4.25 -51.64 -0.87
N LYS A 78 4.91 -50.80 -1.69
CA LYS A 78 6.25 -50.24 -1.43
C LYS A 78 6.28 -48.72 -1.53
N ARG A 79 5.12 -48.08 -1.47
CA ARG A 79 4.95 -46.65 -1.75
C ARG A 79 5.87 -45.78 -0.89
N ILE A 80 5.94 -46.06 0.41
CA ILE A 80 6.72 -45.26 1.38
C ILE A 80 8.20 -45.24 0.99
N GLN A 81 8.78 -46.40 0.70
CA GLN A 81 10.21 -46.53 0.37
C GLN A 81 10.56 -45.76 -0.91
N PHE A 82 9.71 -45.84 -1.94
CA PHE A 82 9.94 -45.09 -3.18
C PHE A 82 9.75 -43.58 -3.01
N LEU A 83 8.83 -43.13 -2.15
CA LEU A 83 8.69 -41.71 -1.82
C LEU A 83 9.91 -41.17 -1.05
N GLN A 84 10.49 -41.96 -0.15
CA GLN A 84 11.72 -41.60 0.56
C GLN A 84 12.91 -41.44 -0.39
N ILE A 85 13.10 -42.39 -1.32
CA ILE A 85 14.16 -42.27 -2.35
C ILE A 85 13.88 -41.07 -3.26
N SER A 86 12.64 -40.88 -3.68
CA SER A 86 12.24 -39.74 -4.52
C SER A 86 12.51 -38.40 -3.82
N SER A 87 12.32 -38.34 -2.50
CA SER A 87 12.63 -37.15 -1.71
C SER A 87 14.11 -36.76 -1.80
N GLU A 88 15.02 -37.72 -1.69
CA GLU A 88 16.46 -37.47 -1.84
C GLU A 88 16.89 -37.16 -3.29
N LEU A 89 16.23 -37.77 -4.27
CA LEU A 89 16.39 -37.42 -5.68
C LEU A 89 15.97 -35.97 -5.95
N VAL A 90 14.81 -35.54 -5.44
CA VAL A 90 14.33 -34.16 -5.53
C VAL A 90 15.33 -33.21 -4.87
N ARG A 91 15.87 -33.53 -3.67
CA ARG A 91 16.91 -32.72 -3.02
C ARG A 91 18.16 -32.57 -3.89
N SER A 92 18.63 -33.68 -4.46
CA SER A 92 19.81 -33.67 -5.33
C SER A 92 19.57 -32.81 -6.57
N ILE A 93 18.44 -32.99 -7.25
CA ILE A 93 18.08 -32.20 -8.43
C ILE A 93 17.90 -30.72 -8.07
N ALA A 94 17.24 -30.40 -6.96
CA ALA A 94 17.07 -29.02 -6.51
C ALA A 94 18.43 -28.31 -6.36
N ASN A 95 19.43 -28.97 -5.78
CA ASN A 95 20.77 -28.41 -5.62
C ASN A 95 21.53 -28.28 -6.95
N CYS A 96 21.23 -29.09 -7.96
CA CYS A 96 21.77 -28.91 -9.32
C CYS A 96 21.26 -27.62 -9.98
N LEU A 97 20.07 -27.14 -9.62
CA LEU A 97 19.37 -26.05 -10.32
C LEU A 97 19.66 -24.66 -9.73
N VAL A 98 20.15 -24.59 -8.49
CA VAL A 98 20.52 -23.32 -7.84
C VAL A 98 21.55 -22.60 -8.69
N ASP A 99 21.31 -21.33 -9.00
CA ASP A 99 22.19 -20.43 -9.76
C ASP A 99 22.80 -21.06 -11.04
N ASN A 100 22.08 -21.95 -11.73
CA ASN A 100 22.63 -22.67 -12.90
C ASN A 100 21.60 -22.81 -14.03
N ASP A 101 21.57 -21.83 -14.92
CA ASP A 101 20.63 -21.78 -16.05
C ASP A 101 20.78 -22.95 -17.02
N ALA A 102 22.01 -23.41 -17.26
CA ALA A 102 22.26 -24.56 -18.12
C ALA A 102 21.63 -25.84 -17.56
N ASN A 103 21.64 -26.03 -16.24
CA ASN A 103 20.97 -27.17 -15.61
C ASN A 103 19.44 -27.04 -15.64
N ARG A 104 18.92 -25.82 -15.51
CA ARG A 104 17.48 -25.54 -15.68
C ARG A 104 17.02 -25.83 -17.12
N GLU A 105 17.84 -25.50 -18.11
CA GLU A 105 17.57 -25.86 -19.51
C GLU A 105 17.49 -27.37 -19.71
N VAL A 106 18.40 -28.14 -19.10
CA VAL A 106 18.34 -29.62 -19.11
C VAL A 106 17.06 -30.13 -18.45
N PHE A 107 16.62 -29.53 -17.34
CA PHE A 107 15.36 -29.89 -16.69
C PHE A 107 14.16 -29.71 -17.62
N TRP A 108 14.16 -28.63 -18.41
CA TRP A 108 13.12 -28.36 -19.40
C TRP A 108 13.31 -29.08 -20.74
N ASN A 109 14.34 -29.92 -20.89
CA ASN A 109 14.73 -30.54 -22.16
C ASN A 109 14.88 -29.51 -23.29
N GLY A 110 15.45 -28.33 -22.98
CA GLY A 110 15.69 -27.23 -23.93
C GLY A 110 14.45 -26.40 -24.30
N ASP A 111 13.25 -26.72 -23.80
CA ASP A 111 12.02 -25.99 -24.16
C ASP A 111 10.96 -26.07 -23.05
N CYS A 112 10.84 -25.01 -22.25
CA CYS A 112 9.90 -24.92 -21.14
C CYS A 112 8.43 -24.88 -21.56
N THR A 113 8.13 -24.68 -22.85
CA THR A 113 6.74 -24.68 -23.36
C THR A 113 6.17 -26.09 -23.52
N LYS A 114 7.05 -27.10 -23.59
CA LYS A 114 6.66 -28.51 -23.76
C LYS A 114 6.19 -29.15 -22.46
N HIS A 115 5.66 -30.36 -22.61
CA HIS A 115 5.28 -31.19 -21.48
C HIS A 115 6.53 -31.55 -20.66
N ASN A 116 6.47 -31.27 -19.35
CA ASN A 116 7.45 -31.71 -18.37
C ASN A 116 6.72 -32.57 -17.34
N GLU A 117 7.03 -33.86 -17.30
CA GLU A 117 6.30 -34.85 -16.51
C GLU A 117 6.30 -34.52 -15.01
N PHE A 118 7.42 -34.04 -14.46
CA PHE A 118 7.51 -33.65 -13.06
C PHE A 118 6.58 -32.47 -12.75
N ILE A 119 6.71 -31.36 -13.47
CA ILE A 119 5.92 -30.14 -13.21
C ILE A 119 4.44 -30.33 -13.54
N ASP A 120 4.13 -31.01 -14.65
CA ASP A 120 2.76 -31.15 -15.15
C ASP A 120 1.96 -32.23 -14.43
N TYR A 121 2.61 -33.23 -13.84
CA TYR A 121 1.94 -34.38 -13.22
C TYR A 121 2.35 -34.60 -11.76
N TYR A 122 3.63 -34.80 -11.46
CA TYR A 122 4.03 -35.26 -10.12
C TYR A 122 4.05 -34.18 -9.05
N ALA A 123 4.51 -32.96 -9.36
CA ALA A 123 4.62 -31.87 -8.40
C ALA A 123 3.27 -31.63 -7.69
N GLY A 124 2.18 -31.53 -8.46
CA GLY A 124 0.84 -31.36 -7.89
C GLY A 124 0.36 -32.55 -7.04
N ARG A 125 0.76 -33.79 -7.37
CA ARG A 125 0.42 -34.99 -6.58
C ARG A 125 1.19 -35.07 -5.28
N ILE A 126 2.46 -34.65 -5.29
CA ILE A 126 3.31 -34.56 -4.09
C ILE A 126 2.74 -33.52 -3.12
N LEU A 127 2.44 -32.32 -3.61
CA LEU A 127 1.86 -31.24 -2.79
C LEU A 127 0.44 -31.59 -2.29
N GLY A 128 -0.24 -32.55 -2.94
CA GLY A 128 -1.54 -33.07 -2.53
C GLY A 128 -1.51 -34.28 -1.60
N LEU A 129 -0.34 -34.68 -1.09
CA LEU A 129 -0.24 -35.69 -0.03
C LEU A 129 -0.74 -35.08 1.30
N PHE A 130 -1.58 -35.81 2.03
CA PHE A 130 -2.19 -35.38 3.29
C PHE A 130 -1.67 -36.13 4.52
N ASP A 131 -0.60 -36.92 4.36
CA ASP A 131 0.00 -37.64 5.47
C ASP A 131 0.92 -36.70 6.24
N GLU A 132 0.82 -36.69 7.58
CA GLU A 132 1.65 -35.88 8.48
C GLU A 132 2.98 -36.59 8.81
N GLU A 133 3.27 -37.72 8.17
CA GLU A 133 4.56 -38.40 8.29
C GLU A 133 5.73 -37.52 7.80
N ASP A 134 6.83 -37.49 8.57
CA ASP A 134 8.02 -36.64 8.34
C ASP A 134 8.59 -36.72 6.90
N TYR A 135 8.56 -37.90 6.28
CA TYR A 135 9.06 -38.03 4.90
C TYR A 135 8.17 -37.32 3.87
N VAL A 136 6.87 -37.18 4.13
CA VAL A 136 5.95 -36.44 3.25
C VAL A 136 6.23 -34.95 3.36
N VAL A 137 6.35 -34.42 4.57
CA VAL A 137 6.72 -33.02 4.83
C VAL A 137 8.04 -32.68 4.14
N LYS A 138 9.07 -33.54 4.31
CA LYS A 138 10.37 -33.39 3.62
C LYS A 138 10.24 -33.40 2.11
N LEU A 139 9.48 -34.34 1.55
CA LEU A 139 9.27 -34.45 0.10
C LEU A 139 8.54 -33.21 -0.46
N GLN A 140 7.52 -32.71 0.24
CA GLN A 140 6.81 -31.49 -0.12
C GLN A 140 7.74 -30.27 -0.09
N LEU A 141 8.48 -30.08 1.00
CA LEU A 141 9.44 -28.98 1.14
C LEU A 141 10.47 -28.99 0.01
N ARG A 142 11.10 -30.14 -0.21
CA ARG A 142 12.12 -30.30 -1.27
C ARG A 142 11.53 -30.07 -2.66
N THR A 143 10.26 -30.41 -2.88
CA THR A 143 9.56 -30.14 -4.13
C THR A 143 9.32 -28.65 -4.33
N VAL A 144 8.91 -27.93 -3.28
CA VAL A 144 8.79 -26.46 -3.32
C VAL A 144 10.14 -25.83 -3.64
N VAL A 145 11.21 -26.22 -2.92
CA VAL A 145 12.58 -25.72 -3.15
C VAL A 145 13.07 -26.02 -4.57
N LEU A 146 12.83 -27.21 -5.09
CA LEU A 146 13.18 -27.57 -6.47
C LEU A 146 12.51 -26.60 -7.45
N ILE A 147 11.22 -26.33 -7.28
CA ILE A 147 10.45 -25.46 -8.17
C ILE A 147 10.91 -24.01 -8.08
N SER A 148 11.21 -23.53 -6.86
CA SER A 148 11.81 -22.21 -6.66
C SER A 148 13.15 -22.10 -7.38
N ASN A 149 14.06 -23.06 -7.18
CA ASN A 149 15.38 -23.06 -7.83
C ASN A 149 15.30 -23.20 -9.35
N LEU A 150 14.30 -23.94 -9.84
CA LEU A 150 14.05 -24.11 -11.26
C LEU A 150 13.65 -22.79 -11.92
N ALA A 151 12.85 -21.96 -11.23
CA ALA A 151 12.29 -20.73 -11.78
C ALA A 151 13.03 -19.45 -11.37
N MET A 152 13.95 -19.54 -10.41
CA MET A 152 14.69 -18.39 -9.86
C MET A 152 15.29 -17.51 -10.96
N ASP A 153 15.05 -16.20 -10.86
CA ASP A 153 15.45 -15.17 -11.83
C ASP A 153 14.97 -15.39 -13.28
N ASN A 154 13.90 -16.18 -13.48
CA ASN A 154 13.31 -16.43 -14.79
C ASN A 154 11.77 -16.39 -14.77
N ASP A 155 11.22 -15.23 -15.15
CA ASP A 155 9.78 -14.96 -15.20
C ASP A 155 9.00 -15.99 -16.04
N THR A 156 9.59 -16.47 -17.14
CA THR A 156 8.94 -17.44 -18.03
C THR A 156 8.76 -18.78 -17.33
N TYR A 157 9.74 -19.18 -16.52
CA TYR A 157 9.67 -20.41 -15.74
C TYR A 157 8.69 -20.30 -14.57
N TYR A 158 8.63 -19.15 -13.89
CA TYR A 158 7.61 -18.89 -12.87
C TYR A 158 6.20 -18.97 -13.46
N GLU A 159 5.95 -18.29 -14.59
CA GLU A 159 4.65 -18.33 -15.25
C GLU A 159 4.28 -19.77 -15.67
N ARG A 160 5.25 -20.51 -16.22
CA ARG A 160 5.07 -21.90 -16.65
C ARG A 160 4.75 -22.84 -15.48
N ALA A 161 5.46 -22.73 -14.37
CA ALA A 161 5.23 -23.53 -13.18
C ALA A 161 3.89 -23.18 -12.51
N ALA A 162 3.57 -21.89 -12.39
CA ALA A 162 2.31 -21.41 -11.82
C ALA A 162 1.08 -21.98 -12.53
N ARG A 163 1.17 -22.29 -13.83
CA ARG A 163 0.05 -22.90 -14.59
C ARG A 163 -0.40 -24.27 -14.05
N ARG A 164 0.47 -25.02 -13.39
CA ARG A 164 0.18 -26.38 -12.90
C ARG A 164 0.28 -26.52 -11.40
N VAL A 165 1.22 -25.79 -10.79
CA VAL A 165 1.61 -25.99 -9.39
C VAL A 165 0.86 -25.06 -8.44
N ALA A 166 0.41 -23.88 -8.89
CA ALA A 166 -0.15 -22.86 -8.01
C ALA A 166 -1.38 -23.33 -7.21
N VAL A 167 -2.29 -24.09 -7.85
CA VAL A 167 -3.49 -24.61 -7.16
C VAL A 167 -3.15 -25.71 -6.15
N PRO A 168 -2.34 -26.74 -6.48
CA PRO A 168 -1.82 -27.68 -5.48
C PRO A 168 -1.06 -27.03 -4.32
N LEU A 169 -0.17 -26.07 -4.62
CA LEU A 169 0.58 -25.32 -3.59
C LEU A 169 -0.35 -24.59 -2.64
N PHE A 170 -1.35 -23.90 -3.19
CA PHE A 170 -2.37 -23.24 -2.39
C PHE A 170 -3.12 -24.22 -1.46
N LYS A 171 -3.50 -25.40 -1.97
CA LYS A 171 -4.19 -26.41 -1.15
C LYS A 171 -3.31 -26.90 0.00
N LEU A 172 -2.02 -27.14 -0.27
CA LEU A 172 -1.04 -27.51 0.76
C LEU A 172 -0.97 -26.44 1.86
N ILE A 173 -0.81 -25.17 1.48
CA ILE A 173 -0.79 -24.04 2.41
C ILE A 173 -2.05 -24.01 3.29
N ILE A 174 -3.23 -24.13 2.68
CA ILE A 174 -4.49 -24.10 3.44
C ILE A 174 -4.67 -25.34 4.33
N SER A 175 -4.15 -26.52 3.95
CA SER A 175 -4.17 -27.68 4.84
C SER A 175 -3.31 -27.48 6.10
N MET A 176 -2.26 -26.66 6.01
CA MET A 176 -1.37 -26.36 7.13
C MET A 176 -1.84 -25.20 8.01
N LYS A 177 -3.02 -24.62 7.74
CA LYS A 177 -3.52 -23.42 8.46
C LYS A 177 -3.69 -23.60 9.98
N ASN A 178 -3.80 -24.82 10.48
CA ASN A 178 -3.98 -25.09 11.91
C ASN A 178 -2.66 -25.50 12.61
N VAL A 179 -1.59 -25.72 11.85
CA VAL A 179 -0.31 -26.27 12.34
C VAL A 179 0.89 -25.37 12.01
N PHE A 180 0.66 -24.17 11.46
CA PHE A 180 1.75 -23.24 11.10
C PHE A 180 2.55 -22.71 12.30
N LEU A 181 2.07 -22.90 13.53
CA LEU A 181 2.80 -22.54 14.76
C LEU A 181 3.69 -23.68 15.26
N ASP A 182 3.57 -24.87 14.67
CA ASP A 182 4.42 -26.00 15.02
C ASP A 182 5.72 -25.90 14.21
N GLU A 183 6.83 -25.73 14.93
CA GLU A 183 8.16 -25.44 14.38
C GLU A 183 8.59 -26.42 13.28
N GLN A 184 8.14 -27.68 13.36
CA GLN A 184 8.48 -28.69 12.35
C GLN A 184 7.93 -28.35 10.95
N TYR A 185 6.91 -27.50 10.86
CA TYR A 185 6.30 -27.07 9.60
C TYR A 185 6.73 -25.67 9.15
N ASN A 186 7.39 -24.88 10.00
CA ASN A 186 7.72 -23.47 9.70
C ASN A 186 8.43 -23.31 8.35
N LEU A 187 9.46 -24.13 8.11
CA LEU A 187 10.23 -24.06 6.86
C LEU A 187 9.37 -24.40 5.63
N LEU A 188 8.53 -25.43 5.72
CA LEU A 188 7.63 -25.79 4.63
C LEU A 188 6.60 -24.68 4.36
N VAL A 189 5.98 -24.14 5.42
CA VAL A 189 4.99 -23.07 5.32
C VAL A 189 5.62 -21.82 4.72
N GLY A 190 6.75 -21.37 5.26
CA GLY A 190 7.49 -20.19 4.82
C GLY A 190 7.84 -20.27 3.33
N THR A 191 8.59 -21.31 2.94
CA THR A 191 9.01 -21.48 1.53
C THR A 191 7.83 -21.68 0.58
N SER A 192 6.74 -22.31 1.05
CA SER A 192 5.52 -22.44 0.23
C SER A 192 4.88 -21.09 -0.05
N PHE A 193 4.85 -20.20 0.94
CA PHE A 193 4.34 -18.84 0.77
C PHE A 193 5.27 -17.96 -0.07
N ASP A 194 6.59 -18.09 0.04
CA ASP A 194 7.55 -17.40 -0.83
C ASP A 194 7.33 -17.75 -2.31
N LEU A 195 7.15 -19.06 -2.59
CA LEU A 195 6.87 -19.52 -3.94
C LEU A 195 5.48 -19.06 -4.41
N LEU A 196 4.48 -19.04 -3.51
CA LEU A 196 3.14 -18.52 -3.84
C LEU A 196 3.19 -17.04 -4.22
N CYS A 197 3.96 -16.22 -3.48
CA CYS A 197 4.19 -14.81 -3.79
C CYS A 197 4.77 -14.65 -5.19
N SER A 198 5.81 -15.43 -5.50
CA SER A 198 6.42 -15.44 -6.83
C SER A 198 5.40 -15.83 -7.92
N PHE A 199 4.50 -16.78 -7.66
CA PHE A 199 3.48 -17.15 -8.64
C PHE A 199 2.41 -16.09 -8.87
N VAL A 200 1.96 -15.38 -7.82
CA VAL A 200 0.91 -14.35 -7.99
C VAL A 200 1.41 -13.13 -8.78
N ASP A 201 2.70 -12.82 -8.70
CA ASP A 201 3.32 -11.75 -9.50
C ASP A 201 3.26 -12.03 -11.02
N HIS A 202 3.28 -13.32 -11.39
CA HIS A 202 3.34 -13.73 -12.80
C HIS A 202 2.00 -14.20 -13.35
N LYS A 203 1.08 -14.66 -12.49
CA LYS A 203 -0.19 -15.22 -12.93
C LYS A 203 -1.31 -14.99 -11.92
N LYS A 204 -2.45 -14.52 -12.43
CA LYS A 204 -3.72 -14.54 -11.69
C LYS A 204 -4.27 -15.97 -11.65
N PHE A 205 -4.42 -16.54 -10.45
CA PHE A 205 -5.06 -17.85 -10.26
C PHE A 205 -5.93 -17.95 -8.99
N LEU A 206 -5.82 -16.99 -8.06
CA LEU A 206 -6.59 -17.00 -6.82
C LEU A 206 -8.00 -16.46 -7.02
N SER A 207 -9.00 -17.30 -6.77
CA SER A 207 -10.41 -16.93 -6.71
C SER A 207 -10.77 -16.22 -5.40
N LEU A 208 -11.94 -15.58 -5.35
CA LEU A 208 -12.39 -14.84 -4.16
C LEU A 208 -12.47 -15.73 -2.92
N VAL A 209 -12.94 -16.97 -3.07
CA VAL A 209 -13.00 -17.95 -1.97
C VAL A 209 -11.60 -18.24 -1.42
N GLN A 210 -10.60 -18.30 -2.29
CA GLN A 210 -9.21 -18.51 -1.88
C GLN A 210 -8.62 -17.28 -1.18
N LEU A 211 -8.97 -16.07 -1.61
CA LEU A 211 -8.62 -14.84 -0.89
C LEU A 211 -9.24 -14.79 0.51
N VAL A 212 -10.50 -15.21 0.64
CA VAL A 212 -11.14 -15.34 1.95
C VAL A 212 -10.33 -16.29 2.84
N SER A 213 -9.96 -17.48 2.35
CA SER A 213 -9.14 -18.42 3.11
C SER A 213 -7.78 -17.84 3.51
N LEU A 214 -7.09 -17.10 2.63
CA LEU A 214 -5.84 -16.41 2.99
C LEU A 214 -6.05 -15.36 4.06
N SER A 215 -7.14 -14.59 3.99
CA SER A 215 -7.45 -13.56 4.98
C SER A 215 -7.80 -14.15 6.36
N GLU A 216 -8.35 -15.36 6.41
CA GLU A 216 -8.56 -16.09 7.66
C GLU A 216 -7.23 -16.49 8.30
N VAL A 217 -6.28 -16.99 7.49
CA VAL A 217 -4.91 -17.29 7.94
C VAL A 217 -4.22 -16.01 8.40
N LEU A 218 -4.31 -14.93 7.63
CA LEU A 218 -3.74 -13.62 7.97
C LEU A 218 -4.16 -13.17 9.36
N ILE A 219 -5.45 -13.23 9.70
CA ILE A 219 -5.92 -12.86 11.03
C ILE A 219 -5.25 -13.71 12.11
N GLN A 220 -5.11 -15.02 11.89
CA GLN A 220 -4.54 -15.94 12.87
C GLN A 220 -3.07 -15.60 13.11
N VAL A 221 -2.27 -15.46 12.06
CA VAL A 221 -0.85 -15.10 12.16
C VAL A 221 -0.69 -13.72 12.81
N CYS A 222 -1.48 -12.72 12.39
CA CYS A 222 -1.47 -11.38 12.97
C CYS A 222 -1.82 -11.37 14.46
N LYS A 223 -2.60 -12.33 14.98
CA LYS A 223 -2.87 -12.44 16.44
C LYS A 223 -1.67 -12.96 17.21
N CYS A 224 -0.90 -13.87 16.61
CA CYS A 224 0.23 -14.55 17.24
C CYS A 224 1.50 -13.72 17.32
N ILE A 225 1.69 -12.69 16.48
CA ILE A 225 2.87 -11.82 16.56
C ILE A 225 2.97 -11.17 17.96
N GLU A 226 4.08 -11.33 18.67
CA GLU A 226 4.31 -10.64 19.94
C GLU A 226 4.95 -9.26 19.71
N SER A 227 4.84 -8.35 20.69
CA SER A 227 5.47 -7.03 20.58
C SER A 227 6.93 -7.13 21.04
N THR A 228 7.89 -6.71 20.22
CA THR A 228 9.32 -6.69 20.57
C THR A 228 9.63 -5.85 21.81
N SER A 229 8.75 -4.91 22.18
CA SER A 229 8.90 -4.05 23.37
C SER A 229 8.88 -4.79 24.72
N ASN A 230 8.47 -6.05 24.79
CA ASN A 230 8.43 -6.81 26.06
C ASN A 230 9.73 -7.56 26.40
N ILE A 231 10.68 -7.66 25.47
CA ILE A 231 11.93 -8.41 25.70
C ILE A 231 12.96 -7.56 26.47
N ALA A 232 12.85 -6.23 26.44
CA ALA A 232 13.84 -5.33 27.04
C ALA A 232 13.66 -5.04 28.56
N VAL A 233 12.61 -5.53 29.25
CA VAL A 233 12.30 -5.12 30.63
C VAL A 233 12.58 -6.19 31.70
N CYS A 234 13.00 -7.40 31.34
CA CYS A 234 13.21 -8.48 32.31
C CYS A 234 14.65 -8.66 32.83
N ASN A 235 15.63 -7.87 32.38
CA ASN A 235 17.04 -7.99 32.82
C ASN A 235 17.60 -6.73 33.52
N SER A 236 16.78 -6.03 34.31
CA SER A 236 17.30 -5.00 35.23
C SER A 236 16.69 -5.17 36.63
N GLY A 237 17.14 -6.20 37.34
CA GLY A 237 16.69 -6.47 38.70
C GLY A 237 17.55 -7.50 39.41
N GLU A 238 18.78 -7.09 39.77
CA GLU A 238 19.59 -7.51 40.93
C GLU A 238 21.09 -7.55 40.55
N ILE A 239 21.76 -6.43 40.82
CA ILE A 239 23.21 -6.39 40.93
C ILE A 239 23.56 -7.09 42.25
N ASP A 240 23.98 -8.34 42.19
CA ASP A 240 24.74 -8.96 43.28
C ASP A 240 26.20 -9.11 42.84
N THR A 241 27.02 -8.17 43.32
CA THR A 241 28.46 -8.16 43.11
C THR A 241 29.12 -9.28 43.91
N SER A 242 29.40 -10.42 43.29
CA SER A 242 30.52 -11.25 43.71
C SER A 242 31.20 -11.99 42.56
N LYS A 243 32.52 -11.79 42.52
CA LYS A 243 33.54 -12.26 41.58
C LYS A 243 33.49 -13.77 41.30
N ASN A 244 33.59 -14.15 40.03
CA ASN A 244 34.70 -14.98 39.52
C ASN A 244 34.72 -15.04 37.99
N ASP A 245 35.92 -14.87 37.44
CA ASP A 245 36.25 -14.98 36.02
C ASP A 245 36.04 -16.39 35.45
N ALA A 246 35.82 -16.44 34.13
CA ALA A 246 35.85 -17.57 33.20
C ALA A 246 34.50 -18.20 32.83
N GLN A 247 33.76 -17.51 31.97
CA GLN A 247 33.13 -18.06 30.76
C GLN A 247 32.52 -16.88 29.98
N ILE A 248 33.15 -16.51 28.87
CA ILE A 248 32.47 -15.79 27.80
C ILE A 248 31.64 -16.90 27.13
N GLU A 249 30.44 -17.14 27.66
CA GLU A 249 29.40 -17.73 26.83
C GLU A 249 29.04 -16.65 25.82
N GLU A 250 29.25 -16.99 24.54
CA GLU A 250 28.55 -16.35 23.44
C GLU A 250 27.08 -16.30 23.86
N VAL A 251 26.58 -15.11 24.13
CA VAL A 251 25.15 -14.87 24.15
C VAL A 251 24.74 -15.23 22.73
N GLU A 252 24.21 -16.45 22.54
CA GLU A 252 23.46 -16.81 21.36
C GLU A 252 22.51 -15.66 21.12
N ASP A 253 22.71 -14.95 20.01
CA ASP A 253 21.74 -13.98 19.51
C ASP A 253 20.39 -14.70 19.57
N GLU A 254 19.50 -14.30 20.50
CA GLU A 254 18.11 -14.74 20.47
C GLU A 254 17.61 -14.33 19.08
N GLU A 255 17.60 -15.28 18.14
CA GLU A 255 17.10 -15.06 16.79
C GLU A 255 15.70 -14.49 16.94
N GLU A 256 15.53 -13.19 16.66
CA GLU A 256 14.20 -12.60 16.59
C GLU A 256 13.38 -13.51 15.67
N ASP A 257 12.24 -14.01 16.17
CA ASP A 257 11.35 -14.87 15.40
C ASP A 257 10.79 -14.07 14.21
N THR A 258 11.53 -14.09 13.11
CA THR A 258 11.21 -13.42 11.84
C THR A 258 10.18 -14.22 11.04
N PHE A 259 9.85 -15.45 11.44
CA PHE A 259 8.95 -16.31 10.69
C PHE A 259 7.53 -15.73 10.64
N LEU A 260 6.95 -15.35 11.78
CA LEU A 260 5.58 -14.80 11.81
C LEU A 260 5.47 -13.45 11.05
N PRO A 261 6.37 -12.46 11.24
CA PRO A 261 6.40 -11.26 10.41
C PRO A 261 6.53 -11.54 8.91
N SER A 262 7.44 -12.43 8.51
CA SER A 262 7.64 -12.82 7.11
C SER A 262 6.39 -13.48 6.52
N LEU A 263 5.75 -14.37 7.29
CA LEU A 263 4.52 -15.04 6.90
C LEU A 263 3.37 -14.04 6.69
N VAL A 264 3.20 -13.05 7.58
CA VAL A 264 2.21 -11.99 7.41
C VAL A 264 2.48 -11.19 6.14
N ASN A 265 3.74 -10.83 5.88
CA ASN A 265 4.15 -10.12 4.67
C ASN A 265 3.80 -10.89 3.39
N ASN A 266 4.11 -12.18 3.35
CA ASN A 266 3.81 -13.01 2.19
C ASN A 266 2.30 -13.15 1.95
N ILE A 267 1.51 -13.31 3.02
CA ILE A 267 0.06 -13.39 2.91
C ILE A 267 -0.52 -12.05 2.45
N SER A 268 -0.07 -10.92 3.01
CA SER A 268 -0.53 -9.59 2.59
C SER A 268 -0.21 -9.31 1.13
N HIS A 269 0.99 -9.71 0.69
CA HIS A 269 1.44 -9.55 -0.68
C HIS A 269 0.58 -10.33 -1.66
N CYS A 270 0.29 -11.61 -1.34
CA CYS A 270 -0.59 -12.45 -2.15
C CYS A 270 -1.98 -11.85 -2.33
N ILE A 271 -2.57 -11.30 -1.26
CA ILE A 271 -3.88 -10.66 -1.30
C ILE A 271 -3.83 -9.36 -2.11
N LEU A 272 -2.78 -8.54 -1.93
CA LEU A 272 -2.59 -7.29 -2.65
C LEU A 272 -2.51 -7.53 -4.17
N LYS A 273 -1.57 -8.38 -4.61
CA LYS A 273 -1.34 -8.66 -6.03
C LYS A 273 -2.55 -9.25 -6.73
N THR A 274 -3.33 -10.06 -6.01
CA THR A 274 -4.57 -10.62 -6.55
C THR A 274 -5.69 -9.58 -6.64
N SER A 275 -5.77 -8.64 -5.69
CA SER A 275 -6.85 -7.65 -5.62
C SER A 275 -6.59 -6.38 -6.43
N GLU A 276 -5.34 -6.07 -6.76
CA GLU A 276 -4.90 -4.89 -7.52
C GLU A 276 -5.59 -4.70 -8.89
N PRO A 277 -5.83 -5.74 -9.70
CA PRO A 277 -6.43 -5.55 -11.01
C PRO A 277 -7.87 -5.03 -10.94
N GLU A 278 -8.17 -3.96 -11.68
CA GLU A 278 -9.50 -3.35 -11.73
C GLU A 278 -10.61 -4.31 -12.20
N ASP A 279 -10.25 -5.36 -12.95
CA ASP A 279 -11.15 -6.36 -13.52
C ASP A 279 -11.45 -7.53 -12.58
N TYR A 280 -10.84 -7.59 -11.39
CA TYR A 280 -11.15 -8.63 -10.40
C TYR A 280 -12.60 -8.52 -9.92
N ASN A 281 -13.29 -9.66 -9.86
CA ASN A 281 -14.72 -9.68 -9.55
C ASN A 281 -14.97 -9.86 -8.05
N PHE A 282 -15.53 -8.83 -7.41
CA PHE A 282 -15.96 -8.81 -6.01
C PHE A 282 -17.49 -8.79 -5.85
N SER A 283 -18.24 -9.22 -6.87
CA SER A 283 -19.72 -9.21 -6.88
C SER A 283 -20.38 -10.11 -5.82
N ASP A 284 -19.67 -11.10 -5.27
CA ASP A 284 -20.16 -11.90 -4.15
C ASP A 284 -20.05 -11.10 -2.85
N GLU A 285 -21.11 -10.34 -2.57
CA GLU A 285 -21.23 -9.49 -1.39
C GLU A 285 -21.03 -10.22 -0.05
N VAL A 286 -21.18 -11.54 0.05
CA VAL A 286 -20.94 -12.26 1.31
C VAL A 286 -19.45 -12.50 1.48
N ASN A 287 -18.82 -13.14 0.50
CA ASN A 287 -17.40 -13.47 0.57
C ASN A 287 -16.52 -12.21 0.54
N THR A 288 -16.88 -11.19 -0.25
CA THR A 288 -16.16 -9.92 -0.28
C THR A 288 -16.21 -9.22 1.09
N SER A 289 -17.38 -9.20 1.76
CA SER A 289 -17.50 -8.61 3.10
C SER A 289 -16.69 -9.38 4.15
N ILE A 290 -16.64 -10.72 4.07
CA ILE A 290 -15.77 -11.53 4.95
C ILE A 290 -14.30 -11.17 4.73
N LEU A 291 -13.84 -11.10 3.48
CA LEU A 291 -12.48 -10.67 3.14
C LEU A 291 -12.19 -9.28 3.73
N GLN A 292 -13.06 -8.30 3.50
CA GLN A 292 -12.87 -6.94 3.99
C GLN A 292 -12.82 -6.86 5.52
N HIS A 293 -13.74 -7.56 6.21
CA HIS A 293 -13.74 -7.67 7.66
C HIS A 293 -12.44 -8.27 8.20
N ASN A 294 -11.93 -9.30 7.51
CA ASN A 294 -10.71 -9.98 7.92
C ASN A 294 -9.47 -9.09 7.76
N LEU A 295 -9.38 -8.33 6.67
CA LEU A 295 -8.31 -7.37 6.45
C LEU A 295 -8.35 -6.23 7.47
N LEU A 296 -9.52 -5.66 7.73
CA LEU A 296 -9.71 -4.62 8.75
C LEU A 296 -9.32 -5.12 10.15
N THR A 297 -9.75 -6.34 10.50
CA THR A 297 -9.41 -6.98 11.78
C THR A 297 -7.91 -7.26 11.89
N SER A 298 -7.25 -7.63 10.79
CA SER A 298 -5.81 -7.86 10.76
C SER A 298 -5.04 -6.58 11.09
N LEU A 299 -5.37 -5.44 10.46
CA LEU A 299 -4.77 -4.15 10.78
C LEU A 299 -4.99 -3.73 12.24
N GLU A 300 -6.16 -4.03 12.80
CA GLU A 300 -6.46 -3.73 14.20
C GLU A 300 -5.62 -4.60 15.16
N ASN A 301 -5.41 -5.89 14.83
CA ASN A 301 -4.55 -6.78 15.61
C ASN A 301 -3.06 -6.35 15.57
N LEU A 302 -2.61 -5.77 14.47
CA LEU A 302 -1.23 -5.28 14.31
C LEU A 302 -0.98 -3.91 14.95
N GLY A 303 -2.02 -3.17 15.31
CA GLY A 303 -1.92 -1.74 15.66
C GLY A 303 -1.03 -1.40 16.85
N SER A 304 -0.94 -2.28 17.85
CA SER A 304 -0.14 -2.08 19.06
C SER A 304 1.15 -2.90 19.08
N LYS A 305 1.50 -3.54 17.96
CA LYS A 305 2.66 -4.42 17.85
C LYS A 305 3.80 -3.66 17.18
N GLU A 306 5.04 -4.02 17.46
CA GLU A 306 6.23 -3.50 16.79
C GLU A 306 7.04 -4.70 16.32
N PHE A 307 7.44 -4.69 15.05
CA PHE A 307 8.20 -5.76 14.40
C PHE A 307 8.69 -5.28 13.03
N ASP A 308 9.66 -6.00 12.47
CA ASP A 308 10.24 -5.67 11.17
C ASP A 308 9.22 -5.68 10.02
N ASN A 309 9.41 -4.79 9.06
CA ASN A 309 8.54 -4.64 7.89
C ASN A 309 7.07 -4.30 8.20
N GLN A 310 6.72 -3.97 9.46
CA GLN A 310 5.34 -3.62 9.85
C GLN A 310 4.74 -2.52 8.96
N LEU A 311 5.53 -1.50 8.58
CA LEU A 311 5.08 -0.43 7.69
C LEU A 311 4.67 -0.96 6.30
N ILE A 312 5.45 -1.89 5.74
CA ILE A 312 5.19 -2.49 4.42
C ILE A 312 3.91 -3.31 4.50
N ILE A 313 3.82 -4.20 5.49
CA ILE A 313 2.64 -5.05 5.74
C ILE A 313 1.37 -4.23 5.90
N ASN A 314 1.40 -3.20 6.76
CA ASN A 314 0.25 -2.34 7.00
C ASN A 314 -0.19 -1.61 5.72
N ARG A 315 0.75 -1.18 4.88
CA ARG A 315 0.47 -0.55 3.59
C ARG A 315 -0.14 -1.53 2.59
N GLU A 316 0.35 -2.75 2.51
CA GLU A 316 -0.20 -3.77 1.61
C GLU A 316 -1.63 -4.17 2.00
N ILE A 317 -1.90 -4.36 3.29
CA ILE A 317 -3.25 -4.66 3.78
C ILE A 317 -4.18 -3.47 3.54
N LEU A 318 -3.74 -2.23 3.83
CA LEU A 318 -4.53 -1.03 3.54
C LEU A 318 -4.83 -0.87 2.05
N SER A 319 -3.86 -1.12 1.18
CA SER A 319 -4.04 -1.07 -0.28
C SER A 319 -4.99 -2.16 -0.76
N SER A 320 -4.90 -3.38 -0.20
CA SER A 320 -5.85 -4.46 -0.49
C SER A 320 -7.28 -4.06 -0.13
N ILE A 321 -7.49 -3.47 1.05
CA ILE A 321 -8.78 -2.91 1.48
C ILE A 321 -9.26 -1.85 0.50
N ALA A 322 -8.37 -0.96 0.04
CA ALA A 322 -8.71 0.09 -0.91
C ALA A 322 -9.10 -0.47 -2.29
N ASN A 323 -8.39 -1.49 -2.78
CA ASN A 323 -8.68 -2.17 -4.04
C ASN A 323 -10.05 -2.85 -4.01
N VAL A 324 -10.33 -3.63 -2.95
CA VAL A 324 -11.63 -4.28 -2.75
C VAL A 324 -12.73 -3.23 -2.65
N SER A 325 -12.53 -2.20 -1.82
CA SER A 325 -13.53 -1.19 -1.51
C SER A 325 -13.86 -0.27 -2.69
N SER A 326 -12.88 0.07 -3.52
CA SER A 326 -13.09 0.94 -4.69
C SER A 326 -13.57 0.20 -5.93
N ASN A 327 -13.60 -1.14 -5.89
CA ASN A 327 -14.02 -1.95 -7.02
C ASN A 327 -15.51 -1.73 -7.35
N LYS A 328 -15.80 -1.53 -8.63
CA LYS A 328 -17.15 -1.23 -9.14
C LYS A 328 -18.18 -2.33 -8.90
N SER A 329 -17.73 -3.58 -8.72
CA SER A 329 -18.60 -4.73 -8.45
C SER A 329 -19.03 -4.85 -6.99
N TYR A 330 -18.47 -4.04 -6.08
CA TYR A 330 -18.74 -4.11 -4.65
C TYR A 330 -19.42 -2.84 -4.10
N SER A 331 -20.48 -3.01 -3.30
CA SER A 331 -21.27 -1.89 -2.79
C SER A 331 -20.77 -1.26 -1.49
N ASN A 332 -19.88 -1.95 -0.75
CA ASN A 332 -19.43 -1.62 0.61
C ASN A 332 -20.53 -1.59 1.69
N GLY A 333 -21.79 -1.91 1.37
CA GLY A 333 -22.92 -1.70 2.27
C GLY A 333 -22.82 -2.52 3.58
N LYS A 334 -22.29 -3.74 3.50
CA LYS A 334 -22.15 -4.64 4.67
C LYS A 334 -21.01 -4.25 5.62
N ASP A 335 -20.04 -3.49 5.12
CA ASP A 335 -18.82 -3.18 5.87
C ASP A 335 -18.90 -1.81 6.57
N VAL A 336 -19.98 -1.05 6.36
CA VAL A 336 -20.17 0.28 6.96
C VAL A 336 -20.16 0.20 8.50
N ASP A 337 -20.90 -0.74 9.08
CA ASP A 337 -21.08 -0.78 10.54
C ASP A 337 -19.79 -1.18 11.26
N ILE A 338 -19.01 -2.14 10.72
CA ILE A 338 -17.68 -2.47 11.28
C ILE A 338 -16.71 -1.29 11.14
N SER A 339 -16.75 -0.57 10.01
CA SER A 339 -15.90 0.59 9.77
C SER A 339 -16.20 1.71 10.77
N ILE A 340 -17.49 2.00 11.03
CA ILE A 340 -17.90 2.97 12.06
C ILE A 340 -17.41 2.54 13.44
N LYS A 341 -17.56 1.26 13.78
CA LYS A 341 -17.10 0.72 15.08
C LYS A 341 -15.58 0.87 15.26
N LEU A 342 -14.80 0.64 14.20
CA LEU A 342 -13.34 0.85 14.24
C LEU A 342 -13.01 2.32 14.51
N LEU A 343 -13.65 3.27 13.84
CA LEU A 343 -13.39 4.70 14.10
C LEU A 343 -13.69 5.12 15.54
N GLN A 344 -14.64 4.46 16.21
CA GLN A 344 -15.00 4.75 17.60
C GLN A 344 -14.03 4.13 18.62
N CYS A 345 -13.42 2.98 18.32
CA CYS A 345 -12.69 2.17 19.31
C CYS A 345 -11.31 1.67 18.84
N HIS A 346 -10.75 2.20 17.75
CA HIS A 346 -9.51 1.71 17.14
C HIS A 346 -8.30 1.79 18.06
N LYS A 347 -7.41 0.80 17.92
CA LYS A 347 -6.03 0.80 18.39
C LYS A 347 -5.05 1.12 17.27
N SER A 348 -5.42 0.83 16.02
CA SER A 348 -4.57 0.98 14.84
C SER A 348 -4.93 2.20 14.00
N SER A 349 -3.95 3.06 13.71
CA SER A 349 -4.14 4.19 12.78
C SER A 349 -4.39 3.70 11.34
N TYR A 350 -3.82 2.56 10.95
CA TYR A 350 -4.10 1.94 9.65
C TYR A 350 -5.50 1.37 9.56
N ALA A 351 -6.00 0.71 10.63
CA ALA A 351 -7.38 0.22 10.63
C ALA A 351 -8.38 1.38 10.55
N ALA A 352 -8.13 2.49 11.27
CA ALA A 352 -8.94 3.70 11.17
C ALA A 352 -8.90 4.30 9.75
N ALA A 353 -7.71 4.43 9.15
CA ALA A 353 -7.57 4.93 7.78
C ALA A 353 -8.31 4.06 6.75
N SER A 354 -8.20 2.73 6.88
CA SER A 354 -8.91 1.77 6.06
C SER A 354 -10.43 1.86 6.22
N ALA A 355 -10.94 2.03 7.44
CA ALA A 355 -12.34 2.26 7.70
C ALA A 355 -12.85 3.55 7.03
N LEU A 356 -12.05 4.63 7.01
CA LEU A 356 -12.38 5.87 6.30
C LEU A 356 -12.47 5.65 4.79
N ILE A 357 -11.60 4.81 4.20
CA ILE A 357 -11.66 4.43 2.78
C ILE A 357 -12.98 3.71 2.46
N VAL A 358 -13.33 2.70 3.26
CA VAL A 358 -14.58 1.92 3.08
C VAL A 358 -15.81 2.81 3.13
N ILE A 359 -15.93 3.64 4.17
CA ILE A 359 -17.06 4.56 4.31
C ILE A 359 -17.06 5.58 3.16
N SER A 360 -15.90 6.09 2.77
CA SER A 360 -15.80 7.02 1.64
C SER A 360 -16.34 6.40 0.35
N ASN A 361 -15.94 5.17 0.02
CA ASN A 361 -16.38 4.49 -1.20
C ASN A 361 -17.85 4.08 -1.15
N TYR A 362 -18.40 3.78 0.04
CA TYR A 362 -19.85 3.62 0.22
C TYR A 362 -20.62 4.89 -0.16
N VAL A 363 -20.15 6.08 0.28
CA VAL A 363 -20.78 7.37 0.03
C VAL A 363 -20.63 7.77 -1.46
N SER A 364 -21.62 7.36 -2.24
CA SER A 364 -21.74 7.61 -3.69
C SER A 364 -22.65 8.80 -4.01
N ASP A 365 -23.55 9.17 -3.08
CA ASP A 365 -24.54 10.22 -3.27
C ASP A 365 -24.87 10.96 -1.96
N ALA A 366 -25.73 11.98 -2.06
CA ALA A 366 -26.13 12.80 -0.93
C ALA A 366 -27.02 12.06 0.09
N GLN A 367 -27.75 11.02 -0.32
CA GLN A 367 -28.60 10.23 0.57
C GLN A 367 -27.73 9.36 1.48
N LYS A 368 -26.74 8.66 0.94
CA LYS A 368 -25.76 7.90 1.73
C LYS A 368 -24.92 8.80 2.62
N ALA A 369 -24.54 9.99 2.15
CA ALA A 369 -23.86 10.97 3.01
C ALA A 369 -24.72 11.36 4.24
N ASN A 370 -26.03 11.56 4.03
CA ASN A 370 -26.97 11.82 5.14
C ASN A 370 -27.13 10.61 6.07
N GLU A 371 -27.10 9.39 5.54
CA GLU A 371 -27.13 8.17 6.34
C GLU A 371 -25.91 8.09 7.27
N ILE A 372 -24.71 8.28 6.72
CA ILE A 372 -23.47 8.26 7.50
C ILE A 372 -23.46 9.37 8.55
N ASN A 373 -23.85 10.59 8.20
CA ASN A 373 -23.92 11.70 9.17
C ASN A 373 -24.89 11.46 10.35
N LYS A 374 -25.86 10.55 10.21
CA LYS A 374 -26.75 10.15 11.33
C LYS A 374 -26.11 9.12 12.26
N LYS A 375 -25.18 8.31 11.75
CA LYS A 375 -24.54 7.20 12.49
C LYS A 375 -23.17 7.58 13.05
N LEU A 376 -22.46 8.48 12.38
CA LEU A 376 -21.08 8.85 12.67
C LEU A 376 -20.95 10.38 12.67
N SER A 377 -20.56 10.94 13.82
CA SER A 377 -20.37 12.38 13.93
C SER A 377 -19.06 12.82 13.27
N TYR A 378 -19.04 14.04 12.76
CA TYR A 378 -17.85 14.66 12.17
C TYR A 378 -16.68 14.74 13.17
N ASP A 379 -16.98 14.93 14.45
CA ASP A 379 -16.00 14.97 15.53
C ASP A 379 -15.24 13.64 15.69
N ILE A 380 -15.95 12.50 15.63
CA ILE A 380 -15.31 11.18 15.73
C ILE A 380 -14.38 10.94 14.54
N ILE A 381 -14.76 11.37 13.33
CA ILE A 381 -13.92 11.23 12.12
C ILE A 381 -12.61 12.02 12.29
N VAL A 382 -12.69 13.26 12.75
CA VAL A 382 -11.50 14.10 12.96
C VAL A 382 -10.62 13.54 14.08
N LYS A 383 -11.21 13.19 15.24
CA LYS A 383 -10.47 12.67 16.40
C LYS A 383 -9.76 11.36 16.10
N SER A 384 -10.42 10.43 15.43
CA SER A 384 -9.84 9.13 15.02
C SER A 384 -8.68 9.27 14.04
N SER A 385 -8.53 10.43 13.40
CA SER A 385 -7.48 10.69 12.42
C SER A 385 -6.24 11.37 13.00
N THR A 386 -6.27 11.81 14.26
CA THR A 386 -5.17 12.57 14.90
C THR A 386 -3.85 11.77 15.03
N THR A 387 -3.95 10.44 15.00
CA THR A 387 -2.82 9.49 15.07
C THR A 387 -2.23 9.15 13.70
N ILE A 388 -2.82 9.64 12.60
CA ILE A 388 -2.31 9.40 11.24
C ILE A 388 -0.93 10.06 11.09
N ARG A 389 -0.01 9.32 10.45
CA ARG A 389 1.37 9.76 10.18
C ARG A 389 1.82 9.45 8.76
N ASP A 390 1.39 8.31 8.21
CA ASP A 390 1.78 7.88 6.87
C ASP A 390 0.91 8.58 5.79
N PRO A 391 1.51 9.17 4.73
CA PRO A 391 0.77 9.78 3.63
C PRO A 391 -0.41 8.97 3.09
N ILE A 392 -0.28 7.64 2.93
CA ILE A 392 -1.32 6.81 2.32
C ILE A 392 -2.62 6.81 3.15
N GLN A 393 -2.51 6.98 4.47
CA GLN A 393 -3.64 6.95 5.40
C GLN A 393 -4.58 8.16 5.22
N PHE A 394 -4.10 9.28 4.65
CA PHE A 394 -4.91 10.48 4.46
C PHE A 394 -5.94 10.37 3.33
N GLN A 395 -5.79 9.44 2.38
CA GLN A 395 -6.64 9.39 1.19
C GLN A 395 -8.13 9.21 1.51
N GLY A 396 -8.43 8.22 2.36
CA GLY A 396 -9.80 7.95 2.83
C GLY A 396 -10.38 9.12 3.62
N LEU A 397 -9.58 9.69 4.52
CA LEU A 397 -9.97 10.84 5.35
C LEU A 397 -10.40 12.04 4.49
N LEU A 398 -9.50 12.52 3.62
CA LEU A 398 -9.76 13.73 2.84
C LEU A 398 -10.99 13.59 1.95
N SER A 399 -11.13 12.42 1.32
CA SER A 399 -12.27 12.10 0.45
C SER A 399 -13.58 12.02 1.24
N LEU A 400 -13.57 11.36 2.40
CA LEU A 400 -14.76 11.26 3.25
C LEU A 400 -15.18 12.61 3.80
N LEU A 401 -14.25 13.40 4.36
CA LEU A 401 -14.53 14.74 4.86
C LEU A 401 -15.17 15.59 3.76
N ARG A 402 -14.62 15.58 2.53
CA ARG A 402 -15.18 16.35 1.41
C ARG A 402 -16.62 15.96 1.08
N LYS A 403 -16.92 14.65 1.10
CA LYS A 403 -18.24 14.10 0.80
C LYS A 403 -19.27 14.41 1.89
N LEU A 404 -18.87 14.38 3.16
CA LEU A 404 -19.76 14.62 4.29
C LEU A 404 -19.94 16.11 4.61
N LEU A 405 -18.98 16.96 4.28
CA LEU A 405 -18.95 18.36 4.69
C LEU A 405 -20.11 19.20 4.11
N LYS A 406 -20.88 19.82 5.00
CA LYS A 406 -22.03 20.69 4.70
C LYS A 406 -22.02 21.93 5.61
N PRO A 407 -22.75 23.00 5.24
CA PRO A 407 -22.78 24.25 6.03
C PRO A 407 -23.24 24.06 7.47
N ASP A 408 -24.25 23.23 7.71
CA ASP A 408 -24.74 22.89 9.05
C ASP A 408 -23.67 22.15 9.87
N ILE A 409 -23.03 21.14 9.28
CA ILE A 409 -22.00 20.35 9.96
C ILE A 409 -20.83 21.23 10.41
N ILE A 410 -20.25 22.02 9.51
CA ILE A 410 -19.07 22.82 9.82
C ILE A 410 -19.37 23.96 10.81
N MET A 411 -20.58 24.53 10.75
CA MET A 411 -20.99 25.63 11.62
C MET A 411 -21.19 25.17 13.07
N PHE A 412 -21.65 23.93 13.28
CA PHE A 412 -21.88 23.35 14.61
C PHE A 412 -20.73 22.47 15.10
N THR A 413 -19.61 22.41 14.36
CA THR A 413 -18.42 21.67 14.79
C THR A 413 -17.74 22.38 15.98
N PRO A 414 -17.40 21.67 17.08
CA PRO A 414 -16.72 22.26 18.21
C PRO A 414 -15.37 22.89 17.85
N ASN A 415 -14.97 23.95 18.54
CA ASN A 415 -13.71 24.66 18.28
C ASN A 415 -12.48 23.75 18.42
N GLU A 416 -12.48 22.82 19.37
CA GLU A 416 -11.41 21.83 19.53
C GLU A 416 -11.26 20.94 18.29
N THR A 417 -12.37 20.44 17.77
CA THR A 417 -12.42 19.64 16.53
C THR A 417 -11.94 20.46 15.32
N LEU A 418 -12.30 21.75 15.25
CA LEU A 418 -11.79 22.65 14.20
C LEU A 418 -10.27 22.85 14.30
N ALA A 419 -9.72 22.96 15.51
CA ALA A 419 -8.29 23.04 15.74
C ALA A 419 -7.57 21.76 15.29
N GLN A 420 -8.11 20.59 15.67
CA GLN A 420 -7.58 19.28 15.26
C GLN A 420 -7.64 19.11 13.73
N LEU A 421 -8.75 19.48 13.09
CA LEU A 421 -8.88 19.47 11.64
C LEU A 421 -7.82 20.37 10.98
N SER A 422 -7.61 21.57 11.50
CA SER A 422 -6.61 22.51 10.97
C SER A 422 -5.20 21.91 11.04
N GLN A 423 -4.87 21.29 12.19
CA GLN A 423 -3.59 20.61 12.37
C GLN A 423 -3.43 19.42 11.41
N LEU A 424 -4.47 18.62 11.19
CA LEU A 424 -4.46 17.51 10.23
C LEU A 424 -4.21 17.98 8.81
N LEU A 425 -4.83 19.09 8.40
CA LEU A 425 -4.63 19.68 7.07
C LEU A 425 -3.21 20.24 6.89
N VAL A 426 -2.60 20.78 7.94
CA VAL A 426 -1.18 21.18 7.95
C VAL A 426 -0.27 19.97 7.81
N ILE A 427 -0.49 18.90 8.57
CA ILE A 427 0.31 17.68 8.45
C ILE A 427 0.16 17.09 7.04
N CYS A 428 -1.06 17.01 6.52
CA CYS A 428 -1.31 16.53 5.17
C CYS A 428 -0.62 17.39 4.10
N HIS A 429 -0.63 18.71 4.27
CA HIS A 429 0.11 19.63 3.42
C HIS A 429 1.60 19.28 3.41
N ASP A 430 2.21 19.11 4.58
CA ASP A 430 3.63 18.76 4.70
C ASP A 430 3.92 17.40 4.03
N GLN A 431 3.05 16.40 4.22
CA GLN A 431 3.20 15.05 3.63
C GLN A 431 3.03 15.01 2.11
N SER A 432 2.19 15.88 1.54
CA SER A 432 1.98 15.92 0.09
C SER A 432 3.17 16.45 -0.71
N ASN A 433 4.19 16.99 -0.04
CA ASN A 433 5.47 17.30 -0.68
C ASN A 433 6.26 16.02 -1.03
N TYR A 434 6.05 14.94 -0.27
CA TYR A 434 6.67 13.63 -0.50
C TYR A 434 5.75 12.69 -1.29
N TYR A 435 4.44 12.77 -1.05
CA TYR A 435 3.43 11.98 -1.77
C TYR A 435 2.50 12.88 -2.58
N GLN A 436 2.88 13.15 -3.82
CA GLN A 436 2.20 14.12 -4.71
C GLN A 436 0.73 13.78 -4.96
N GLY A 437 0.34 12.50 -4.90
CA GLY A 437 -1.04 12.05 -5.06
C GLY A 437 -2.03 12.62 -4.04
N LEU A 438 -1.56 13.16 -2.90
CA LEU A 438 -2.42 13.80 -1.90
C LEU A 438 -2.84 15.23 -2.29
N SER A 439 -2.03 15.97 -3.06
CA SER A 439 -2.28 17.41 -3.33
C SER A 439 -3.67 17.65 -3.95
N PRO A 440 -4.07 16.92 -5.00
CA PRO A 440 -5.38 17.13 -5.62
C PRO A 440 -6.54 16.86 -4.66
N ILE A 441 -6.40 15.84 -3.80
CA ILE A 441 -7.45 15.44 -2.86
C ILE A 441 -7.58 16.49 -1.74
N LEU A 442 -6.45 16.99 -1.24
CA LEU A 442 -6.39 18.07 -0.26
C LEU A 442 -6.99 19.36 -0.82
N GLU A 443 -6.61 19.76 -2.04
CA GLU A 443 -7.15 20.95 -2.70
C GLU A 443 -8.68 20.88 -2.86
N MET A 444 -9.22 19.73 -3.29
CA MET A 444 -10.67 19.54 -3.41
C MET A 444 -11.39 19.63 -2.06
N LEU A 445 -10.78 19.14 -0.98
CA LEU A 445 -11.33 19.32 0.37
C LEU A 445 -11.26 20.79 0.80
N LEU A 446 -10.15 21.48 0.58
CA LEU A 446 -9.97 22.90 0.94
C LEU A 446 -10.96 23.79 0.19
N GLN A 447 -11.18 23.55 -1.12
CA GLN A 447 -12.21 24.27 -1.89
C GLN A 447 -13.60 24.06 -1.30
N LYS A 448 -13.94 22.81 -0.95
CA LYS A 448 -15.23 22.50 -0.31
C LYS A 448 -15.35 23.17 1.06
N LEU A 449 -14.31 23.13 1.87
CA LEU A 449 -14.24 23.77 3.19
C LEU A 449 -14.43 25.28 3.06
N LEU A 450 -13.68 25.93 2.17
CA LEU A 450 -13.84 27.35 1.91
C LEU A 450 -15.25 27.66 1.39
N ALA A 451 -15.85 26.83 0.54
CA ALA A 451 -17.21 27.06 0.05
C ALA A 451 -18.24 27.07 1.20
N VAL A 452 -18.18 26.10 2.12
CA VAL A 452 -19.21 25.93 3.17
C VAL A 452 -18.92 26.68 4.48
N SER A 453 -17.68 27.06 4.75
CA SER A 453 -17.29 27.66 6.03
C SER A 453 -17.71 29.12 6.13
N THR A 454 -17.95 29.59 7.36
CA THR A 454 -18.12 31.02 7.64
C THR A 454 -16.78 31.67 7.92
N ALA A 455 -16.71 33.01 7.85
CA ALA A 455 -15.53 33.76 8.28
C ALA A 455 -15.14 33.40 9.72
N LYS A 456 -16.13 33.28 10.62
CA LYS A 456 -15.91 32.88 12.03
C LYS A 456 -15.22 31.53 12.13
N THR A 457 -15.69 30.52 11.40
CA THR A 457 -15.10 29.17 11.39
C THR A 457 -13.63 29.23 10.97
N LEU A 458 -13.33 29.93 9.86
CA LEU A 458 -11.97 30.04 9.35
C LEU A 458 -11.05 30.82 10.31
N THR A 459 -11.53 31.90 10.92
CA THR A 459 -10.78 32.63 11.95
C THR A 459 -10.48 31.74 13.16
N THR A 460 -11.44 30.92 13.63
CA THR A 460 -11.18 29.95 14.71
C THR A 460 -10.10 28.94 14.33
N MET A 461 -10.15 28.40 13.11
CA MET A 461 -9.17 27.44 12.60
C MET A 461 -7.76 28.05 12.54
N ILE A 462 -7.64 29.26 11.99
CA ILE A 462 -6.37 29.99 11.87
C ILE A 462 -5.82 30.40 13.23
N ALA A 463 -6.67 30.90 14.14
CA ALA A 463 -6.26 31.28 15.48
C ALA A 463 -5.73 30.09 16.28
N ALA A 464 -6.35 28.91 16.11
CA ALA A 464 -5.89 27.69 16.76
C ALA A 464 -4.59 27.13 16.14
N VAL A 465 -4.46 27.19 14.82
CA VAL A 465 -3.29 26.68 14.08
C VAL A 465 -2.86 27.71 13.02
N PRO A 466 -1.97 28.66 13.35
CA PRO A 466 -1.59 29.75 12.43
C PRO A 466 -0.99 29.27 11.10
N ARG A 467 -0.27 28.14 11.10
CA ARG A 467 0.26 27.49 9.88
C ARG A 467 -0.82 27.06 8.90
N PHE A 468 -2.09 26.99 9.30
CA PHE A 468 -3.19 26.70 8.39
C PHE A 468 -3.33 27.77 7.28
N THR A 469 -2.96 29.03 7.57
CA THR A 469 -2.90 30.08 6.54
C THR A 469 -1.87 29.74 5.46
N GLU A 470 -0.73 29.14 5.81
CA GLU A 470 0.28 28.71 4.84
C GLU A 470 -0.30 27.66 3.89
N VAL A 471 -1.08 26.71 4.41
CA VAL A 471 -1.75 25.67 3.62
C VAL A 471 -2.67 26.29 2.56
N LEU A 472 -3.49 27.27 2.95
CA LEU A 472 -4.39 27.99 2.05
C LEU A 472 -3.62 28.81 1.01
N SER A 473 -2.47 29.36 1.37
CA SER A 473 -1.63 30.18 0.48
C SER A 473 -0.84 29.35 -0.54
N ASN A 474 -0.34 28.18 -0.13
CA ASN A 474 0.61 27.39 -0.92
C ASN A 474 -0.06 26.41 -1.89
N ARG A 475 -1.33 26.03 -1.64
CA ARG A 475 -2.03 25.02 -2.46
C ARG A 475 -2.78 25.59 -3.67
N GLY A 476 -2.72 26.89 -3.90
CA GLY A 476 -3.23 27.49 -5.13
C GLY A 476 -3.76 28.92 -4.97
N ILE A 477 -3.71 29.67 -6.06
CA ILE A 477 -4.14 31.07 -6.09
C ILE A 477 -5.65 31.20 -5.88
N ILE A 478 -6.45 30.30 -6.44
CA ILE A 478 -7.90 30.30 -6.25
C ILE A 478 -8.27 30.07 -4.78
N LEU A 479 -7.58 29.17 -4.08
CA LEU A 479 -7.78 28.94 -2.65
C LEU A 479 -7.43 30.20 -1.83
N SER A 480 -6.32 30.85 -2.17
CA SER A 480 -5.93 32.12 -1.55
C SER A 480 -7.01 33.19 -1.75
N CYS A 481 -7.51 33.35 -2.98
CA CYS A 481 -8.59 34.28 -3.32
C CYS A 481 -9.87 33.98 -2.53
N GLN A 482 -10.32 32.73 -2.50
CA GLN A 482 -11.52 32.31 -1.76
C GLN A 482 -11.39 32.52 -0.24
N ALA A 483 -10.19 32.36 0.31
CA ALA A 483 -9.92 32.65 1.71
C ALA A 483 -9.97 34.16 2.00
N ILE A 484 -9.37 35.00 1.14
CA ILE A 484 -9.45 36.47 1.23
C ILE A 484 -10.90 36.94 1.20
N ASP A 485 -11.71 36.44 0.25
CA ASP A 485 -13.13 36.81 0.10
C ASP A 485 -13.95 36.64 1.39
N LYS A 486 -13.53 35.71 2.27
CA LYS A 486 -14.19 35.41 3.55
C LYS A 486 -13.57 36.12 4.73
N LEU A 487 -12.25 36.17 4.81
CA LEU A 487 -11.52 36.68 5.98
C LEU A 487 -11.41 38.20 5.99
N ALA A 488 -11.30 38.85 4.83
CA ALA A 488 -11.12 40.29 4.73
C ALA A 488 -12.25 41.10 5.41
N LYS A 489 -13.50 40.61 5.34
CA LYS A 489 -14.69 41.26 5.92
C LYS A 489 -14.74 41.25 7.45
N LYS A 490 -13.83 40.52 8.10
CA LYS A 490 -13.71 40.41 9.56
C LYS A 490 -12.29 40.74 10.00
N ARG A 491 -11.68 41.75 9.39
CA ARG A 491 -10.39 42.30 9.80
C ARG A 491 -10.53 43.06 11.14
N ASP A 492 -11.05 42.38 12.16
CA ASP A 492 -10.95 42.81 13.55
C ASP A 492 -9.53 42.49 14.05
N LEU A 493 -9.09 43.22 15.08
CA LEU A 493 -7.73 43.32 15.65
C LEU A 493 -6.93 42.01 15.87
N GLU A 494 -7.54 40.83 15.77
CA GLU A 494 -6.95 39.56 16.18
C GLU A 494 -6.24 38.76 15.06
N SER A 495 -6.36 39.11 13.76
CA SER A 495 -5.61 38.39 12.69
C SER A 495 -5.37 39.14 11.36
N PRO A 496 -4.88 40.40 11.34
CA PRO A 496 -4.52 41.09 10.09
C PRO A 496 -3.42 40.36 9.27
N LEU A 497 -2.40 39.83 9.95
CA LEU A 497 -1.22 39.19 9.33
C LEU A 497 -1.55 38.00 8.40
N SER A 498 -2.63 37.26 8.69
CA SER A 498 -3.02 36.09 7.90
C SER A 498 -3.62 36.48 6.54
N VAL A 499 -4.41 37.56 6.47
CA VAL A 499 -5.02 38.02 5.21
C VAL A 499 -3.97 38.67 4.32
N ASP A 500 -3.04 39.41 4.91
CA ASP A 500 -1.95 40.06 4.19
C ASP A 500 -0.98 39.04 3.56
N LEU A 501 -0.72 37.91 4.22
CA LEU A 501 0.05 36.81 3.64
C LEU A 501 -0.62 36.23 2.38
N LEU A 502 -1.94 36.00 2.44
CA LEU A 502 -2.71 35.49 1.30
C LEU A 502 -2.72 36.51 0.15
N ALA A 503 -2.96 37.78 0.46
CA ALA A 503 -2.97 38.87 -0.53
C ALA A 503 -1.60 39.04 -1.19
N LYS A 504 -0.52 39.04 -0.39
CA LYS A 504 0.87 39.07 -0.89
C LYS A 504 1.12 37.94 -1.89
N LYS A 505 0.69 36.71 -1.59
CA LYS A 505 0.85 35.56 -2.50
C LYS A 505 0.12 35.77 -3.84
N VAL A 506 -1.11 36.28 -3.80
CA VAL A 506 -1.89 36.62 -5.00
C VAL A 506 -1.18 37.70 -5.81
N PHE A 507 -0.70 38.76 -5.16
CA PHE A 507 0.00 39.85 -5.84
C PHE A 507 1.34 39.41 -6.44
N GLU A 508 2.13 38.61 -5.73
CA GLU A 508 3.39 38.05 -6.23
C GLU A 508 3.17 37.14 -7.45
N TYR A 509 2.12 36.31 -7.44
CA TYR A 509 1.72 35.54 -8.62
C TYR A 509 1.42 36.46 -9.81
N CYS A 510 0.65 37.53 -9.59
CA CYS A 510 0.30 38.49 -10.64
C CYS A 510 1.51 39.30 -11.15
N LYS A 511 2.54 39.52 -10.32
CA LYS A 511 3.80 40.13 -10.77
C LYS A 511 4.50 39.26 -11.80
N ASN A 512 4.51 37.95 -11.59
CA ASN A 512 5.29 36.99 -12.39
C ASN A 512 4.59 36.49 -13.67
N ILE A 513 3.30 36.73 -13.84
CA ILE A 513 2.53 36.34 -15.04
C ILE A 513 2.33 37.53 -15.99
N THR A 514 2.18 37.22 -17.27
CA THR A 514 1.89 38.22 -18.32
C THR A 514 0.38 38.52 -18.41
N LEU A 515 0.04 39.61 -19.10
CA LEU A 515 -1.34 39.96 -19.42
C LEU A 515 -2.04 38.84 -20.21
N ASP A 516 -1.35 38.27 -21.20
CA ASP A 516 -1.88 37.19 -22.03
C ASP A 516 -2.18 35.93 -21.21
N ASN A 517 -1.34 35.60 -20.21
CA ASN A 517 -1.60 34.47 -19.32
C ASN A 517 -2.87 34.67 -18.47
N LEU A 518 -3.13 35.89 -18.01
CA LEU A 518 -4.37 36.21 -17.29
C LEU A 518 -5.61 36.02 -18.17
N LEU A 519 -5.52 36.38 -19.45
CA LEU A 519 -6.63 36.24 -20.40
C LEU A 519 -6.86 34.78 -20.82
N GLN A 520 -5.80 33.96 -20.84
CA GLN A 520 -5.88 32.52 -21.13
C GLN A 520 -6.46 31.70 -19.98
N ASP A 521 -6.47 32.21 -18.74
CA ASP A 521 -7.16 31.60 -17.60
C ASP A 521 -8.24 32.53 -17.00
N PRO A 522 -9.42 32.60 -17.65
CA PRO A 522 -10.50 33.48 -17.20
C PRO A 522 -11.00 33.19 -15.78
N PHE A 523 -10.92 31.92 -15.35
CA PHE A 523 -11.45 31.49 -14.06
C PHE A 523 -10.58 31.97 -12.91
N THR A 524 -9.25 31.82 -13.01
CA THR A 524 -8.32 32.36 -12.02
C THR A 524 -8.36 33.89 -12.01
N THR A 525 -8.40 34.53 -13.17
CA THR A 525 -8.48 36.01 -13.28
C THR A 525 -9.76 36.56 -12.66
N PHE A 526 -10.90 35.89 -12.84
CA PHE A 526 -12.15 36.22 -12.17
C PHE A 526 -11.97 36.27 -10.64
N HIS A 527 -11.35 35.24 -10.05
CA HIS A 527 -11.12 35.16 -8.62
C HIS A 527 -10.15 36.24 -8.13
N ILE A 528 -9.02 36.44 -8.82
CA ILE A 528 -8.01 37.45 -8.47
C ILE A 528 -8.62 38.86 -8.43
N LEU A 529 -9.37 39.26 -9.47
CA LEU A 529 -9.98 40.58 -9.55
C LEU A 529 -10.95 40.84 -8.38
N ARG A 530 -11.81 39.87 -8.10
CA ARG A 530 -12.78 39.96 -7.00
C ARG A 530 -12.08 40.08 -5.65
N SER A 531 -11.14 39.19 -5.37
CA SER A 531 -10.47 39.14 -4.08
C SER A 531 -9.56 40.33 -3.85
N THR A 532 -8.92 40.85 -4.91
CA THR A 532 -8.15 42.10 -4.84
C THR A 532 -9.07 43.28 -4.49
N GLY A 533 -10.23 43.39 -5.15
CA GLY A 533 -11.20 44.44 -4.84
C GLY A 533 -11.70 44.37 -3.39
N ILE A 534 -12.04 43.17 -2.92
CA ILE A 534 -12.46 42.94 -1.52
C ILE A 534 -11.34 43.30 -0.56
N TYR A 535 -10.11 42.85 -0.82
CA TYR A 535 -8.95 43.14 0.03
C TYR A 535 -8.71 44.65 0.17
N ILE A 536 -8.72 45.39 -0.94
CA ILE A 536 -8.55 46.86 -0.92
C ILE A 536 -9.69 47.52 -0.13
N ASN A 537 -10.95 47.12 -0.40
CA ASN A 537 -12.12 47.71 0.27
C ASN A 537 -12.07 47.57 1.79
N GLU A 538 -11.67 46.39 2.26
CA GLU A 538 -11.64 46.08 3.70
C GLU A 538 -10.31 46.47 4.36
N THR A 539 -9.33 46.98 3.60
CA THR A 539 -8.07 47.48 4.16
C THR A 539 -8.27 48.89 4.72
N PRO A 540 -7.86 49.17 5.97
CA PRO A 540 -7.93 50.51 6.54
C PRO A 540 -7.22 51.53 5.66
N THR A 541 -7.77 52.75 5.56
CA THR A 541 -7.23 53.80 4.67
C THR A 541 -5.73 54.03 4.89
N ASP A 542 -5.28 54.01 6.14
CA ASP A 542 -3.88 54.26 6.53
C ASP A 542 -2.92 53.17 6.04
N GLU A 543 -3.41 51.95 5.79
CA GLU A 543 -2.64 50.82 5.26
C GLU A 543 -2.79 50.68 3.73
N GLN A 544 -3.80 51.30 3.13
CA GLN A 544 -4.00 51.27 1.67
C GLN A 544 -2.84 51.94 0.95
N ASP A 545 -2.27 53.02 1.51
CA ASP A 545 -1.09 53.69 0.94
C ASP A 545 0.07 52.68 0.72
N GLU A 546 0.33 51.79 1.68
CA GLU A 546 1.38 50.76 1.57
C GLU A 546 1.06 49.71 0.49
N VAL A 547 -0.21 49.33 0.36
CA VAL A 547 -0.66 48.38 -0.67
C VAL A 547 -0.45 48.97 -2.07
N PHE A 548 -0.88 50.22 -2.28
CA PHE A 548 -0.71 50.89 -3.56
C PHE A 548 0.75 51.19 -3.88
N ASP A 549 1.58 51.52 -2.88
CA ASP A 549 3.03 51.70 -3.07
C ASP A 549 3.71 50.41 -3.57
N LYS A 550 3.30 49.25 -3.06
CA LYS A 550 3.95 47.96 -3.37
C LYS A 550 3.38 47.22 -4.58
N TYR A 551 2.10 47.44 -4.90
CA TYR A 551 1.34 46.59 -5.83
C TYR A 551 0.56 47.37 -6.89
N SER A 552 0.80 48.68 -7.06
CA SER A 552 0.16 49.50 -8.09
C SER A 552 0.32 48.94 -9.50
N ASP A 553 1.50 48.45 -9.88
CA ASP A 553 1.73 47.80 -11.18
C ASP A 553 0.86 46.55 -11.40
N VAL A 554 0.62 45.79 -10.32
CA VAL A 554 -0.24 44.61 -10.37
C VAL A 554 -1.69 45.01 -10.56
N ILE A 555 -2.15 46.02 -9.82
CA ILE A 555 -3.52 46.53 -9.92
C ILE A 555 -3.76 47.12 -11.31
N PHE A 556 -2.78 47.85 -11.86
CA PHE A 556 -2.81 48.33 -13.24
C PHE A 556 -2.99 47.18 -14.23
N LYS A 557 -2.12 46.16 -14.16
CA LYS A 557 -2.18 44.97 -15.04
C LYS A 557 -3.53 44.25 -14.97
N LEU A 558 -4.10 44.12 -13.78
CA LEU A 558 -5.42 43.50 -13.58
C LEU A 558 -6.56 44.33 -14.20
N LEU A 559 -6.52 45.66 -14.04
CA LEU A 559 -7.49 46.57 -14.66
C LEU A 559 -7.34 46.58 -16.19
N GLU A 560 -6.12 46.53 -16.71
CA GLU A 560 -5.83 46.41 -18.14
C GLU A 560 -6.37 45.11 -18.73
N ALA A 561 -6.14 43.97 -18.05
CA ALA A 561 -6.70 42.69 -18.45
C ALA A 561 -8.23 42.77 -18.51
N SER A 562 -8.86 43.37 -17.50
CA SER A 562 -10.31 43.54 -17.50
C SER A 562 -10.79 44.43 -18.65
N LEU A 563 -10.12 45.55 -18.91
CA LEU A 563 -10.47 46.48 -19.98
C LEU A 563 -10.42 45.82 -21.36
N SER A 564 -9.42 44.97 -21.62
CA SER A 564 -9.33 44.20 -22.87
C SER A 564 -10.50 43.23 -23.11
N THR A 565 -11.26 42.90 -22.05
CA THR A 565 -12.44 42.02 -22.15
C THR A 565 -13.76 42.76 -22.35
N LYS A 566 -13.77 44.11 -22.31
CA LYS A 566 -14.99 44.96 -22.34
C LYS A 566 -15.94 44.67 -23.50
N SER A 567 -15.39 44.42 -24.69
CA SER A 567 -16.16 44.17 -25.92
C SER A 567 -16.48 42.70 -26.19
N SER A 568 -15.99 41.78 -25.35
CA SER A 568 -16.21 40.35 -25.56
C SER A 568 -17.64 39.95 -25.19
N THR A 569 -18.24 39.07 -26.00
CA THR A 569 -19.58 38.52 -25.75
C THR A 569 -19.56 37.28 -24.86
N GLU A 570 -18.40 36.68 -24.63
CA GLU A 570 -18.24 35.46 -23.85
C GLU A 570 -18.60 35.66 -22.37
N THR A 571 -19.26 34.66 -21.77
CA THR A 571 -19.72 34.73 -20.38
C THR A 571 -18.57 34.91 -19.39
N ALA A 572 -17.45 34.22 -19.59
CA ALA A 572 -16.27 34.33 -18.73
C ALA A 572 -15.65 35.73 -18.80
N ALA A 573 -15.51 36.28 -20.01
CA ALA A 573 -15.03 37.65 -20.23
C ALA A 573 -15.94 38.71 -19.60
N LYS A 574 -17.27 38.53 -19.67
CA LYS A 574 -18.22 39.41 -18.95
C LYS A 574 -18.05 39.36 -17.43
N ALA A 575 -17.77 38.18 -16.88
CA ALA A 575 -17.53 38.03 -15.45
C ALA A 575 -16.23 38.72 -15.00
N ILE A 576 -15.17 38.62 -15.80
CA ILE A 576 -13.91 39.36 -15.62
C ILE A 576 -14.17 40.88 -15.67
N TRP A 577 -14.90 41.34 -16.68
CA TRP A 577 -15.26 42.75 -16.80
C TRP A 577 -16.01 43.25 -15.58
N ASN A 578 -17.03 42.52 -15.12
CA ASN A 578 -17.80 42.91 -13.93
C ASN A 578 -16.93 43.00 -12.66
N ASN A 579 -16.03 42.05 -12.43
CA ASN A 579 -15.13 42.11 -11.27
C ASN A 579 -14.06 43.19 -11.41
N GLY A 580 -13.61 43.49 -12.63
CA GLY A 580 -12.70 44.62 -12.86
C GLY A 580 -13.39 45.97 -12.67
N ARG A 581 -14.67 46.12 -13.04
CA ARG A 581 -15.48 47.30 -12.66
C ARG A 581 -15.59 47.47 -11.16
N TYR A 582 -15.79 46.36 -10.44
CA TYR A 582 -15.80 46.37 -8.98
C TYR A 582 -14.45 46.83 -8.40
N LEU A 583 -13.34 46.22 -8.83
CA LEU A 583 -11.98 46.63 -8.43
C LEU A 583 -11.72 48.12 -8.74
N ALA A 584 -12.05 48.56 -9.96
CA ALA A 584 -11.94 49.95 -10.38
C ALA A 584 -12.71 50.90 -9.46
N GLY A 585 -13.94 50.51 -9.09
CA GLY A 585 -14.75 51.24 -8.12
C GLY A 585 -14.07 51.37 -6.76
N MET A 586 -13.41 50.30 -6.27
CA MET A 586 -12.68 50.34 -5.00
C MET A 586 -11.44 51.24 -5.08
N VAL A 587 -10.72 51.22 -6.20
CA VAL A 587 -9.57 52.12 -6.45
C VAL A 587 -10.01 53.59 -6.48
N ILE A 588 -11.12 53.90 -7.15
CA ILE A 588 -11.65 55.28 -7.23
C ILE A 588 -12.18 55.76 -5.87
N ALA A 589 -12.85 54.88 -5.12
CA ALA A 589 -13.39 55.20 -3.80
C ALA A 589 -12.31 55.35 -2.72
N SER A 590 -11.11 54.82 -2.95
CA SER A 590 -9.99 54.92 -2.03
C SER A 590 -9.56 56.38 -1.84
N LYS A 591 -9.35 56.77 -0.57
CA LYS A 591 -8.85 58.10 -0.19
C LYS A 591 -7.31 58.17 -0.15
N CYS A 592 -6.65 57.08 -0.56
CA CYS A 592 -5.20 56.95 -0.63
C CYS A 592 -4.59 58.05 -1.53
N SER A 593 -3.52 58.66 -1.02
CA SER A 593 -2.82 59.74 -1.71
C SER A 593 -1.72 59.22 -2.64
N THR A 594 -1.27 57.98 -2.43
CA THR A 594 -0.14 57.38 -3.14
C THR A 594 -0.52 56.61 -4.41
N ILE A 595 -1.82 56.46 -4.73
CA ILE A 595 -2.25 55.79 -5.96
C ILE A 595 -1.68 56.51 -7.19
N PRO A 596 -0.87 55.85 -8.02
CA PRO A 596 -0.31 56.45 -9.24
C PRO A 596 -1.41 56.91 -10.18
N LYS A 597 -1.16 58.03 -10.88
CA LYS A 597 -2.13 58.63 -11.80
C LYS A 597 -2.61 57.64 -12.87
N GLU A 598 -1.70 56.85 -13.42
CA GLU A 598 -2.00 55.84 -14.45
C GLU A 598 -2.99 54.77 -13.95
N VAL A 599 -2.87 54.36 -12.68
CA VAL A 599 -3.81 53.41 -12.03
C VAL A 599 -5.19 54.06 -11.85
N LYS A 600 -5.26 55.34 -11.47
CA LYS A 600 -6.54 56.08 -11.39
C LYS A 600 -7.19 56.25 -12.76
N ASP A 601 -6.40 56.58 -13.78
CA ASP A 601 -6.88 56.83 -15.15
C ASP A 601 -7.47 55.54 -15.75
N ILE A 602 -6.79 54.39 -15.61
CA ILE A 602 -7.33 53.10 -16.10
C ILE A 602 -8.53 52.63 -15.27
N ALA A 603 -8.53 52.86 -13.95
CA ALA A 603 -9.70 52.57 -13.11
C ALA A 603 -10.93 53.37 -13.57
N HIS A 604 -10.77 54.66 -13.89
CA HIS A 604 -11.87 55.46 -14.43
C HIS A 604 -12.40 54.92 -15.77
N GLN A 605 -11.53 54.46 -16.67
CA GLN A 605 -11.93 53.83 -17.94
C GLN A 605 -12.68 52.51 -17.75
N CYS A 606 -12.26 51.73 -16.74
CA CYS A 606 -12.95 50.50 -16.36
C CYS A 606 -14.32 50.78 -15.71
N PHE A 607 -14.42 51.80 -14.87
CA PHE A 607 -15.65 52.11 -14.13
C PHE A 607 -16.77 52.67 -15.02
N GLN A 608 -16.40 53.49 -16.02
CA GLN A 608 -17.29 54.06 -17.05
C GLN A 608 -17.80 52.98 -18.04
#